data_AF-A0A7J9WBY8-F1
#
_entry.id   AF-A0A7J9WBY8-F1
#
_cell.length_a   1.000
_cell.length_b   1.000
_cell.length_c   1.000
_cell.angle_alpha   90.00
_cell.angle_beta   90.00
_cell.angle_gamma   90.00
#
_symmetry.space_group_name_H-M   'P 1'
#
loop_
_entity.id
_entity.type
_entity.pdbx_description
1 polymer ?
#
loop_
_entity_poly.entity_id
_entity_poly.type
_entity_poly.pdbx_seq_one_letter_code
_entity_poly.pdbx_strand_id
1 'polypeptide(L)' 'MDDSCRQVLRELQMFLDGESADELQHIISRHLGDCGPCHDQVEFQREVRVLIAAKCTDCAPPGLMERVCATLWPS' A
#
# COMPACT_ATOMS: atom_id res chain seq x y z
N MET A 1 18.32 3.50 -16.70
CA MET A 1 17.09 3.69 -15.90
C MET A 1 16.23 4.73 -16.59
N ASP A 2 15.02 4.34 -16.96
CA ASP A 2 14.02 5.16 -17.66
C ASP A 2 13.36 6.18 -16.70
N ASP A 3 12.79 7.27 -17.23
CA ASP A 3 12.05 8.26 -16.42
C ASP A 3 10.77 7.70 -15.80
N SER A 4 10.11 6.76 -16.48
CA SER A 4 8.91 6.08 -15.95
C SER A 4 9.24 5.20 -14.74
N CYS A 5 10.37 4.48 -14.76
CA CYS A 5 10.84 3.70 -13.60
C CYS A 5 11.10 4.62 -12.39
N ARG A 6 11.73 5.79 -12.61
CA ARG A 6 11.96 6.77 -11.54
C ARG A 6 10.66 7.31 -10.96
N GLN A 7 9.66 7.55 -11.81
CA GLN A 7 8.33 7.97 -11.36
C GLN A 7 7.65 6.88 -10.53
N VAL A 8 7.64 5.64 -11.00
CA VAL A 8 7.07 4.50 -10.26
C VAL A 8 7.70 4.36 -8.88
N LEU A 9 9.03 4.46 -8.77
CA LEU A 9 9.71 4.36 -7.48
C LEU A 9 9.39 5.51 -6.51
N ARG A 10 9.17 6.74 -7.01
CA ARG A 10 8.76 7.87 -6.17
C ARG A 10 7.35 7.70 -5.62
N GLU A 11 6.46 7.19 -6.45
CA GLU A 11 5.03 7.05 -6.14
C GLU A 11 4.68 5.69 -5.51
N LEU A 12 5.66 4.78 -5.40
CA LEU A 12 5.47 3.40 -4.99
C LEU A 12 4.77 3.27 -3.63
N GLN A 13 5.15 4.11 -2.68
CA GLN A 13 4.59 4.04 -1.33
C GLN A 13 3.09 4.34 -1.33
N MET A 14 2.67 5.45 -1.97
CA MET A 14 1.25 5.82 -2.10
C MET A 14 0.45 4.78 -2.91
N PHE A 15 1.07 4.20 -3.94
CA PHE A 15 0.47 3.11 -4.69
C PHE A 15 0.22 1.87 -3.83
N LEU A 16 1.19 1.49 -2.99
CA LEU A 16 1.06 0.35 -2.08
C LEU A 16 0.07 0.60 -0.93
N ASP A 17 -0.06 1.85 -0.49
CA ASP A 17 -1.03 2.27 0.54
C ASP A 17 -2.46 2.43 -0.03
N GLY A 18 -2.61 2.45 -1.36
CA GLY A 18 -3.90 2.70 -2.02
C GLY A 18 -4.31 4.18 -2.01
N GLU A 19 -3.38 5.08 -1.66
CA GLU A 19 -3.59 6.53 -1.54
C GLU A 19 -3.23 7.30 -2.83
N SER A 20 -2.87 6.57 -3.89
CA SER A 20 -2.61 7.12 -5.23
C SER A 20 -3.92 7.42 -5.99
N ALA A 21 -3.93 8.49 -6.79
CA ALA A 21 -5.03 8.76 -7.71
C ALA A 21 -5.26 7.62 -8.72
N ASP A 22 -6.50 7.42 -9.17
CA ASP A 22 -6.88 6.32 -10.08
C ASP A 22 -6.09 6.29 -11.39
N GLU A 23 -5.75 7.46 -11.91
CA GLU A 23 -4.91 7.60 -13.11
C GLU A 23 -3.48 7.06 -12.85
N LEU A 24 -2.94 7.36 -11.67
CA LEU A 24 -1.61 6.92 -11.27
C LEU A 24 -1.57 5.40 -11.00
N GLN A 25 -2.64 4.84 -10.41
CA GLN A 25 -2.84 3.39 -10.29
C GLN A 25 -2.72 2.69 -11.65
N HIS A 26 -3.39 3.22 -12.68
CA HIS A 26 -3.35 2.65 -14.03
C HIS A 26 -1.97 2.75 -14.67
N ILE A 27 -1.30 3.91 -14.55
CA ILE A 27 0.04 4.11 -15.11
C ILE A 27 1.05 3.15 -14.47
N ILE A 28 1.04 3.05 -13.15
CA ILE A 28 1.94 2.15 -12.41
C ILE A 28 1.63 0.70 -12.78
N SER A 29 0.36 0.28 -12.72
CA SER A 29 -0.04 -1.10 -13.05
C SER A 29 0.39 -1.52 -14.46
N ARG A 30 0.23 -0.62 -15.46
CA ARG A 30 0.73 -0.86 -16.81
C ARG A 30 2.25 -1.00 -16.83
N HIS A 31 2.98 -0.09 -16.19
CA HIS A 31 4.43 -0.14 -16.15
C HIS A 31 4.95 -1.44 -15.49
N LEU A 32 4.30 -1.91 -14.42
CA LEU A 32 4.68 -3.16 -13.76
C LEU A 32 4.46 -4.39 -14.64
N GLY A 33 3.49 -4.33 -15.58
CA GLY A 33 3.31 -5.39 -16.59
C GLY A 33 4.44 -5.45 -17.62
N ASP A 34 5.04 -4.30 -17.95
CA ASP A 34 6.06 -4.18 -18.99
C ASP A 34 7.50 -4.15 -18.44
N CYS A 35 7.68 -3.90 -17.14
CA CYS A 35 8.98 -3.70 -16.50
C CYS A 35 9.22 -4.65 -15.33
N GLY A 36 9.88 -5.79 -15.61
CA GLY A 36 10.27 -6.79 -14.60
C GLY A 36 11.04 -6.22 -13.39
N PRO A 37 12.07 -5.37 -13.58
CA PRO A 37 12.80 -4.79 -12.44
C PRO A 37 11.93 -3.97 -11.48
N CYS A 38 10.98 -3.20 -12.03
CA CYS A 38 10.05 -2.44 -11.18
C CYS A 38 9.03 -3.37 -10.52
N HIS A 39 8.54 -4.38 -11.22
CA HIS A 39 7.67 -5.42 -10.65
C HIS A 39 8.31 -6.10 -9.44
N ASP A 40 9.55 -6.57 -9.57
CA ASP A 40 10.28 -7.24 -8.49
C ASP A 40 10.45 -6.34 -7.27
N GLN A 41 10.68 -5.05 -7.49
CA GLN A 41 10.81 -4.08 -6.40
C GLN A 41 9.47 -3.85 -5.67
N VAL A 42 8.35 -3.81 -6.39
CA VAL A 42 7.02 -3.69 -5.78
C VAL A 42 6.67 -4.94 -4.98
N GLU A 43 6.91 -6.12 -5.53
CA GLU A 43 6.63 -7.38 -4.86
C GLU A 43 7.47 -7.53 -3.58
N PHE A 44 8.76 -7.19 -3.63
CA PHE A 44 9.60 -7.16 -2.43
C PHE A 44 9.02 -6.25 -1.34
N GLN A 45 8.55 -5.05 -1.69
CA GLN A 45 7.93 -4.14 -0.72
C GLN A 45 6.61 -4.69 -0.16
N ARG A 46 5.82 -5.40 -0.96
CA ARG A 46 4.61 -6.09 -0.48
C ARG A 46 4.96 -7.19 0.51
N GLU A 47 5.94 -8.03 0.20
CA GLU A 47 6.40 -9.10 1.09
C GLU A 47 6.89 -8.54 2.44
N VAL A 48 7.68 -7.47 2.40
CA VAL A 48 8.15 -6.79 3.62
C VAL A 48 6.97 -6.28 4.45
N ARG A 49 5.95 -5.66 3.84
CA ARG A 49 4.74 -5.21 4.54
C ARG A 49 3.97 -6.35 5.19
N VAL A 50 3.83 -7.48 4.50
CA VAL A 50 3.20 -8.69 5.06
C VAL A 50 3.98 -9.19 6.28
N LEU A 51 5.31 -9.24 6.19
CA LEU A 51 6.16 -9.63 7.32
C LEU A 51 6.03 -8.68 8.51
N ILE A 52 6.03 -7.36 8.26
CA ILE A 52 5.83 -6.35 9.31
C ILE A 52 4.46 -6.53 9.96
N ALA A 53 3.39 -6.66 9.18
CA ALA A 53 2.05 -6.88 9.72
C ALA A 53 1.96 -8.16 10.55
N ALA A 54 2.64 -9.23 10.14
CA ALA A 54 2.67 -10.49 10.87
C ALA A 54 3.46 -10.42 12.19
N LYS A 55 4.49 -9.56 12.28
CA LYS A 55 5.39 -9.48 13.45
C LYS A 55 5.10 -8.31 14.38
N CYS A 56 4.51 -7.24 13.88
CA CYS A 56 4.23 -6.00 14.59
C CYS A 56 2.72 -5.80 14.77
N THR A 57 2.03 -6.85 15.21
CA THR A 57 0.63 -6.76 15.64
C THR A 57 0.57 -6.60 17.15
N ASP A 58 -0.11 -5.56 17.61
CA ASP A 58 -0.43 -5.35 19.02
C ASP A 58 -1.94 -5.52 19.22
N CYS A 59 -2.35 -5.97 20.40
CA CYS A 59 -3.76 -6.08 20.73
C CYS A 59 -4.34 -4.67 20.90
N ALA A 60 -5.38 -4.36 20.12
CA ALA A 60 -6.14 -3.14 20.34
C ALA A 60 -6.65 -3.10 21.79
N PRO A 61 -6.57 -1.95 22.48
CA PRO A 61 -7.04 -1.85 23.85
C PRO A 61 -8.53 -2.21 23.97
N PRO A 62 -8.92 -2.88 25.07
CA PRO A 62 -10.31 -3.29 25.28
C PRO A 62 -11.23 -2.05 25.25
N GLY A 63 -12.38 -2.18 24.59
CA GLY A 63 -13.35 -1.10 24.44
C GLY A 63 -13.03 -0.07 23.34
N LEU A 64 -11.88 -0.17 22.64
CA LEU A 64 -11.60 0.71 21.50
C LEU A 64 -12.62 0.52 20.37
N MET A 65 -12.91 -0.73 20.01
CA MET A 65 -13.91 -1.04 18.98
C MET A 65 -15.30 -0.51 19.32
N GLU A 66 -15.72 -0.66 20.58
CA GLU A 66 -17.03 -0.20 21.05
C GLU A 66 -17.17 1.33 20.92
N ARG A 67 -16.13 2.07 21.29
CA ARG A 67 -16.07 3.53 21.12
C ARG A 67 -16.09 3.96 19.65
N VAL A 68 -15.36 3.24 18.79
CA VAL A 68 -15.32 3.52 17.35
C VAL A 68 -16.69 3.26 16.72
N CYS A 69 -17.33 2.13 17.02
CA CYS A 69 -18.66 1.81 16.54
C CYS A 69 -19.71 2.84 17.00
N ALA A 70 -19.69 3.23 18.27
CA ALA A 70 -20.62 4.24 18.78
C ALA A 70 -20.46 5.61 18.10
N THR A 71 -19.24 5.96 17.67
CA THR A 71 -18.94 7.24 17.02
C THR A 71 -19.27 7.23 15.53
N LEU A 72 -18.92 6.15 14.83
CA LEU A 72 -19.09 6.03 13.37
C LEU A 72 -20.50 5.58 12.98
N TRP A 73 -21.21 4.91 13.88
CA TRP A 73 -22.57 4.44 13.64
C TRP A 73 -23.51 4.80 14.80
N PRO A 74 -23.86 6.08 14.96
CA PRO A 74 -24.96 6.45 15.85
C PRO A 74 -26.26 5.88 15.28
N SER A 75 -26.96 5.07 16.08
CA SER A 75 -28.30 4.53 15.76
C SER A 75 -29.35 5.62 15.65
#